data_AF-A0A4U5JWH5-F1
#
_entry.id   AF-A0A4U5JWH5-F1
#
_cell.length_a   1.000
_cell.length_b   1.000
_cell.length_c   1.000
_cell.angle_alpha   90.00
_cell.angle_beta   90.00
_cell.angle_gamma   90.00
#
_symmetry.space_group_name_H-M   'P 1'
#
loop_
_entity.id
_entity.type
_entity.pdbx_description
1 polymer ?
#
loop_
_entity_poly.entity_id
_entity_poly.type
_entity_poly.pdbx_seq_one_letter_code
_entity_poly.pdbx_strand_id
1 'polypeptide(L)'
;MPLDVRRLLTSETWIEAAYNPKVGHAAVCLWCEAWHQVPAGSLPDNNRVLARLAMCDARTWGRIRAAVLAGWVKCSDGLLYHPTVAEKALESWGHKIAQRKRTEAATAARSANRKSKPGKQEQNGHDRQRGDRAEQRHDQRDAPRNVHQETGTGIGQGTEIEERAPAGCSAEEGDHELSRLASQASMAMRRAGLMHANDADPRLKAALAAGVGVPELEAAAKEAHAKDLSFAWAVAAAVGRRRDAGPAAPIRGVDYHGRVGLADKFPSVLAEFDNREPIDATAIVISS
;
A
#
# COMPACT_ATOMS: atom_id res chain seq x y z
N MET A 1 -6.64 6.93 -0.56
CA MET A 1 -5.52 7.25 -1.45
C MET A 1 -4.23 6.66 -0.88
N PRO A 2 -3.36 5.99 -1.66
CA PRO A 2 -2.02 5.62 -1.20
C PRO A 2 -1.20 6.89 -0.91
N LEU A 3 -0.58 6.97 0.27
CA LEU A 3 0.18 8.15 0.69
C LEU A 3 1.69 7.87 0.61
N ASP A 4 2.40 8.65 -0.20
CA ASP A 4 3.86 8.66 -0.20
C ASP A 4 4.36 9.53 0.95
N VAL A 5 4.65 8.87 2.08
CA VAL A 5 5.03 9.54 3.33
C VAL A 5 6.33 10.31 3.14
N ARG A 6 7.32 9.77 2.42
CA ARG A 6 8.61 10.45 2.28
C ARG A 6 8.45 11.72 1.45
N ARG A 7 7.75 11.62 0.32
CA ARG A 7 7.47 12.78 -0.55
C ARG A 7 6.65 13.85 0.15
N LEU A 8 5.67 13.46 0.98
CA LEU A 8 4.90 14.39 1.80
C LEU A 8 5.81 15.13 2.78
N LEU A 9 6.56 14.40 3.62
CA LEU A 9 7.34 15.00 4.70
C LEU A 9 8.49 15.90 4.20
N THR A 10 8.97 15.68 2.97
CA THR A 10 9.99 16.54 2.35
C THR A 10 9.42 17.65 1.46
N SER A 11 8.09 17.71 1.29
CA SER A 11 7.47 18.74 0.46
C SER A 11 7.56 20.12 1.11
N GLU A 12 7.72 21.16 0.30
CA GLU A 12 7.77 22.55 0.76
C GLU A 12 6.52 22.90 1.59
N THR A 13 5.33 22.52 1.11
CA THR A 13 4.05 22.70 1.83
C THR A 13 4.05 22.08 3.23
N TRP A 14 4.74 20.94 3.42
CA TRP A 14 4.80 20.27 4.73
C TRP A 14 5.86 20.87 5.64
N ILE A 15 6.97 21.34 5.06
CA ILE A 15 7.99 22.10 5.80
C ILE A 15 7.39 23.41 6.31
N GLU A 16 6.61 24.12 5.50
CA GLU A 16 5.87 25.32 5.94
C GLU A 16 4.85 25.01 7.04
N ALA A 17 4.21 23.84 6.98
CA ALA A 17 3.27 23.40 8.00
C ALA A 17 3.90 23.23 9.39
N ALA A 18 5.23 23.07 9.49
CA ALA A 18 5.92 23.05 10.78
C ALA A 18 5.80 24.40 11.53
N TYR A 19 5.77 25.52 10.79
CA TYR A 19 5.59 26.85 11.35
C TYR A 19 4.11 27.23 11.50
N ASN A 20 3.25 26.68 10.65
CA ASN A 20 1.81 26.89 10.70
C ASN A 20 1.05 25.55 10.56
N PRO A 21 0.75 24.86 11.68
CA PRO A 21 0.10 23.55 11.65
C PRO A 21 -1.24 23.53 10.90
N LYS A 22 -1.93 24.67 10.80
CA LYS A 22 -3.20 24.77 10.08
C LYS A 22 -3.02 24.59 8.57
N VAL A 23 -1.87 24.96 8.01
CA VAL A 23 -1.51 24.72 6.59
C VAL A 23 -1.46 23.21 6.34
N GLY A 24 -0.76 22.45 7.18
CA GLY A 24 -0.64 21.00 7.04
C GLY A 24 -1.99 20.29 7.14
N HIS A 25 -2.81 20.66 8.14
CA HIS A 25 -4.18 20.15 8.25
C HIS A 25 -4.99 20.42 6.99
N ALA A 26 -5.01 21.68 6.52
CA ALA A 26 -5.76 22.08 5.34
C ALA A 26 -5.29 21.37 4.07
N ALA A 27 -3.97 21.21 3.88
CA ALA A 27 -3.39 20.52 2.73
C ALA A 27 -3.84 19.05 2.66
N VAL A 28 -3.76 18.31 3.77
CA VAL A 28 -4.21 16.89 3.82
C VAL A 28 -5.71 16.78 3.57
N CYS A 29 -6.51 17.66 4.18
CA CYS A 29 -7.95 17.69 3.92
C CYS A 29 -8.24 17.87 2.42
N LEU A 30 -7.59 18.83 1.77
CA LEU A 30 -7.78 19.06 0.33
C LEU A 30 -7.30 17.88 -0.53
N TRP A 31 -6.21 17.21 -0.17
CA TRP A 31 -5.75 16.01 -0.89
C TRP A 31 -6.76 14.87 -0.76
N CYS A 32 -7.30 14.66 0.44
CA CYS A 32 -8.34 13.66 0.69
C CYS A 32 -9.63 13.97 -0.08
N GLU A 33 -10.07 15.24 -0.07
CA GLU A 33 -11.27 15.66 -0.79
C GLU A 33 -11.09 15.52 -2.30
N ALA A 34 -9.95 15.95 -2.84
CA ALA A 34 -9.64 15.85 -4.25
C ALA A 34 -9.65 14.41 -4.77
N TRP A 35 -9.22 13.45 -3.94
CA TRP A 35 -9.27 12.02 -4.27
C TRP A 35 -10.68 11.52 -4.59
N HIS A 36 -11.70 12.11 -3.97
CA HIS A 36 -13.10 11.71 -4.13
C HIS A 36 -13.86 12.51 -5.20
N GLN A 37 -13.26 13.57 -5.73
CA GLN A 37 -13.86 14.36 -6.80
C GLN A 37 -13.95 13.60 -8.14
N VAL A 38 -14.75 14.14 -9.05
CA VAL A 38 -14.83 13.70 -10.44
C VAL A 38 -14.49 14.90 -11.32
N PRO A 39 -13.32 14.94 -11.96
CA PRO A 39 -12.24 13.93 -11.99
C PRO A 39 -11.46 13.79 -10.67
N ALA A 40 -10.94 12.59 -10.38
CA ALA A 40 -10.16 12.34 -9.16
C ALA A 40 -8.80 13.07 -9.20
N GLY A 41 -8.44 13.71 -8.10
CA GLY A 41 -7.27 14.59 -7.98
C GLY A 41 -7.52 16.04 -8.36
N SER A 42 -8.78 16.41 -8.62
CA SER A 42 -9.19 17.77 -8.93
C SER A 42 -9.93 18.43 -7.76
N LEU A 43 -9.98 19.76 -7.77
CA LEU A 43 -10.81 20.59 -6.88
C LEU A 43 -11.43 21.76 -7.65
N PRO A 44 -12.61 22.24 -7.24
CA PRO A 44 -13.19 23.45 -7.80
C PRO A 44 -12.39 24.70 -7.39
N ASP A 45 -12.12 25.60 -8.33
CA ASP A 45 -11.49 26.90 -8.07
C ASP A 45 -12.50 27.91 -7.49
N ASN A 46 -13.04 27.61 -6.31
CA ASN A 46 -13.95 28.50 -5.58
C ASN A 46 -13.52 28.61 -4.12
N ASN A 47 -13.13 29.82 -3.71
CA ASN A 47 -12.59 30.07 -2.37
C ASN A 47 -13.52 29.65 -1.22
N ARG A 48 -14.84 29.79 -1.36
CA ARG A 48 -15.78 29.40 -0.30
C ARG A 48 -15.86 27.88 -0.16
N VAL A 49 -15.87 27.19 -1.29
CA VAL A 49 -15.87 25.71 -1.33
C VAL A 49 -14.54 25.18 -0.80
N LEU A 50 -13.42 25.72 -1.27
CA LEU A 50 -12.08 25.34 -0.82
C LEU A 50 -11.90 25.57 0.69
N ALA A 51 -12.37 26.70 1.24
CA ALA A 51 -12.34 26.94 2.69
C ALA A 51 -13.09 25.86 3.48
N ARG A 52 -14.27 25.45 2.98
CA ARG A 52 -15.09 24.40 3.59
C ARG A 52 -14.40 23.04 3.52
N LEU A 53 -13.86 22.66 2.36
CA LEU A 53 -13.12 21.41 2.16
C LEU A 53 -11.84 21.36 3.00
N ALA A 54 -11.14 22.49 3.14
CA ALA A 54 -9.97 22.64 4.00
C ALA A 54 -10.30 22.71 5.51
N MET A 55 -11.59 22.64 5.88
CA MET A 55 -12.08 22.79 7.24
C MET A 55 -11.56 24.07 7.94
N CYS A 56 -11.69 25.19 7.24
CA CYS A 56 -11.28 26.52 7.70
C CYS A 56 -12.46 27.50 7.64
N ASP A 57 -12.49 28.43 8.59
CA ASP A 57 -13.31 29.63 8.44
C ASP A 57 -12.72 30.55 7.35
N ALA A 58 -13.53 31.49 6.85
CA ALA A 58 -13.12 32.37 5.76
C ALA A 58 -11.90 33.25 6.10
N ARG A 59 -11.74 33.65 7.37
CA ARG A 59 -10.62 34.50 7.81
C ARG A 59 -9.33 33.70 7.87
N THR A 60 -9.37 32.51 8.46
CA THR A 60 -8.22 31.60 8.51
C THR A 60 -7.82 31.17 7.11
N TRP A 61 -8.80 30.78 6.28
CA TRP A 61 -8.56 30.40 4.88
C TRP A 61 -7.87 31.52 4.09
N GLY A 62 -8.34 32.76 4.22
CA GLY A 62 -7.74 33.91 3.53
C GLY A 62 -6.24 34.09 3.83
N ARG A 63 -5.78 33.72 5.02
CA ARG A 63 -4.36 33.81 5.40
C ARG A 63 -3.51 32.65 4.88
N ILE A 64 -4.06 31.44 4.88
CA ILE A 64 -3.29 30.21 4.59
C ILE A 64 -3.48 29.70 3.16
N ARG A 65 -4.48 30.21 2.43
CA ARG A 65 -4.87 29.72 1.09
C ARG A 65 -3.68 29.64 0.14
N ALA A 66 -2.84 30.67 0.10
CA ALA A 66 -1.70 30.71 -0.82
C ALA A 66 -0.71 29.57 -0.56
N ALA A 67 -0.36 29.34 0.72
CA ALA A 67 0.52 28.26 1.13
C ALA A 67 -0.11 26.87 0.88
N VAL A 68 -1.39 26.70 1.21
CA VAL A 68 -2.10 25.42 1.03
C VAL A 68 -2.29 25.06 -0.45
N LEU A 69 -2.52 26.06 -1.31
CA LEU A 69 -2.68 25.88 -2.74
C LEU A 69 -1.34 25.92 -3.50
N ALA A 70 -0.20 26.02 -2.80
CA ALA A 70 1.10 25.89 -3.44
C ALA A 70 1.24 24.50 -4.07
N GLY A 71 1.65 24.45 -5.34
CA GLY A 71 1.74 23.22 -6.12
C GLY A 71 0.43 22.74 -6.76
N TRP A 72 -0.70 23.41 -6.53
CA TRP A 72 -1.92 23.17 -7.30
C TRP A 72 -1.87 23.89 -8.64
N VAL A 73 -2.26 23.19 -9.71
CA VAL A 73 -2.23 23.70 -11.09
C VAL A 73 -3.66 23.87 -11.59
N LYS A 74 -4.00 25.06 -12.06
CA LYS A 74 -5.29 25.30 -12.72
C LYS A 74 -5.22 24.82 -14.17
N CYS A 75 -6.07 23.88 -14.53
CA CYS A 75 -6.16 23.33 -15.88
C CYS A 75 -7.23 24.06 -16.71
N SER A 76 -7.30 23.75 -18.02
CA SER A 76 -8.20 24.39 -18.98
C SER A 76 -9.69 24.12 -18.73
N ASP A 77 -10.01 23.08 -17.97
CA ASP A 77 -11.35 22.76 -17.47
C ASP A 77 -11.80 23.65 -16.30
N GLY A 78 -10.93 24.55 -15.82
CA GLY A 78 -11.21 25.45 -14.71
C GLY A 78 -11.06 24.82 -13.33
N LEU A 79 -10.59 23.56 -13.24
CA LEU A 79 -10.34 22.87 -11.99
C LEU A 79 -8.87 22.97 -11.57
N LEU A 80 -8.63 22.87 -10.27
CA LEU A 80 -7.31 22.81 -9.67
C LEU A 80 -6.88 21.36 -9.50
N TYR A 81 -5.74 20.98 -10.04
CA TYR A 81 -5.18 19.63 -9.90
C TYR A 81 -3.91 19.66 -9.05
N HIS A 82 -3.76 18.66 -8.18
CA HIS A 82 -2.52 18.44 -7.47
C HIS A 82 -1.72 17.34 -8.16
N PRO A 83 -0.50 17.60 -8.68
CA PRO A 83 0.27 16.64 -9.49
C PRO A 83 0.42 15.28 -8.81
N THR A 84 0.78 15.25 -7.52
CA THR A 84 0.95 14.00 -6.77
C THR A 84 -0.36 13.23 -6.59
N VAL A 85 -1.49 13.91 -6.37
CA VAL A 85 -2.77 13.23 -6.14
C VAL A 85 -3.31 12.70 -7.47
N ALA A 86 -3.20 13.49 -8.55
CA ALA A 86 -3.57 13.09 -9.90
C ALA A 86 -2.74 11.88 -10.38
N GLU A 87 -1.43 11.87 -10.12
CA GLU A 87 -0.55 10.72 -10.40
C GLU A 87 -1.07 9.44 -9.71
N LYS A 88 -1.36 9.50 -8.40
CA LYS A 88 -1.89 8.35 -7.65
C LYS A 88 -3.29 7.92 -8.09
N ALA A 89 -4.11 8.87 -8.56
CA ALA A 89 -5.41 8.58 -9.12
C ALA A 89 -5.29 7.79 -10.43
N LEU A 90 -4.37 8.20 -11.31
CA LEU A 90 -4.07 7.53 -12.58
C LEU A 90 -3.49 6.12 -12.36
N GLU A 91 -2.55 5.95 -11.44
CA GLU A 91 -2.01 4.63 -11.06
C GLU A 91 -3.13 3.69 -10.58
N SER A 92 -3.98 4.19 -9.68
CA SER A 92 -5.10 3.41 -9.14
C SER A 92 -6.16 3.07 -10.20
N TRP A 93 -6.37 3.96 -11.17
CA TRP A 93 -7.22 3.70 -12.32
C TRP A 93 -6.63 2.62 -13.24
N GLY A 94 -5.32 2.67 -13.50
CA GLY A 94 -4.59 1.64 -14.24
C GLY A 94 -4.73 0.25 -13.60
N HIS A 95 -4.61 0.17 -12.27
CA HIS A 95 -4.83 -1.08 -11.53
C HIS A 95 -6.25 -1.62 -11.70
N LYS A 96 -7.27 -0.75 -11.61
CA LYS A 96 -8.68 -1.14 -11.83
C LYS A 96 -8.91 -1.66 -13.24
N ILE A 97 -8.35 -1.01 -14.27
CA ILE A 97 -8.44 -1.47 -15.66
C ILE A 97 -7.78 -2.85 -15.81
N ALA A 98 -6.56 -3.02 -15.29
CA ALA A 98 -5.84 -4.29 -15.37
C ALA A 98 -6.56 -5.43 -14.63
N GLN A 99 -7.20 -5.12 -13.49
CA GLN A 99 -8.03 -6.07 -12.76
C GLN A 99 -9.27 -6.47 -13.57
N ARG A 100 -9.99 -5.49 -14.14
CA ARG A 100 -11.16 -5.75 -15.01
C ARG A 100 -10.79 -6.67 -16.17
N LYS A 101 -9.70 -6.37 -16.90
CA LYS A 101 -9.20 -7.21 -17.99
C LYS A 101 -8.91 -8.64 -17.56
N ARG A 102 -8.24 -8.83 -16.40
CA ARG A 102 -7.97 -10.17 -15.84
C ARG A 102 -9.25 -10.92 -15.49
N THR A 103 -10.21 -10.26 -14.87
CA THR A 103 -11.50 -10.86 -14.51
C THR A 103 -12.31 -11.23 -15.76
N GLU A 104 -12.33 -10.38 -16.77
CA GLU A 104 -12.98 -10.63 -18.06
C GLU A 104 -12.36 -11.82 -18.78
N ALA A 105 -11.01 -11.88 -18.87
CA ALA A 105 -10.30 -13.02 -19.46
C ALA A 105 -10.57 -14.33 -18.73
N ALA A 106 -10.54 -14.33 -17.39
CA ALA A 106 -10.85 -15.51 -16.58
C ALA A 106 -12.31 -15.96 -16.76
N THR A 107 -13.25 -15.01 -16.86
CA THR A 107 -14.67 -15.31 -17.10
C THR A 107 -14.89 -15.88 -18.50
N ALA A 108 -14.24 -15.32 -19.52
CA ALA A 108 -14.26 -15.82 -20.88
C ALA A 108 -13.70 -17.25 -20.96
N ALA A 109 -12.54 -17.52 -20.34
CA ALA A 109 -11.93 -18.85 -20.28
C ALA A 109 -12.83 -19.89 -19.60
N ARG A 110 -13.47 -19.53 -18.47
CA ARG A 110 -14.46 -20.41 -17.80
C ARG A 110 -15.67 -20.69 -18.69
N SER A 111 -16.18 -19.67 -19.39
CA SER A 111 -17.32 -19.83 -20.29
C SER A 111 -16.98 -20.70 -21.51
N ALA A 112 -15.77 -20.60 -22.05
CA ALA A 112 -15.28 -21.42 -23.15
C ALA A 112 -15.10 -22.88 -22.72
N ASN A 113 -14.46 -23.13 -21.57
CA ASN A 113 -14.28 -24.46 -21.02
C ASN A 113 -15.63 -25.15 -20.69
N ARG A 114 -16.64 -24.37 -20.29
CA ARG A 114 -18.01 -24.87 -20.10
C ARG A 114 -18.65 -25.33 -21.41
N LYS A 115 -18.36 -24.65 -22.53
CA LYS A 115 -18.89 -25.02 -23.86
C LYS A 115 -18.14 -26.20 -24.49
N SER A 116 -16.85 -26.37 -24.17
CA SER A 116 -16.01 -27.41 -24.76
C SER A 116 -16.09 -28.78 -24.08
N LYS A 117 -16.75 -28.91 -22.92
CA LYS A 117 -17.05 -30.22 -22.33
C LYS A 117 -18.40 -30.72 -22.87
N PRO A 118 -18.43 -31.72 -23.78
CA PRO A 118 -19.68 -32.39 -24.10
C PRO A 118 -20.13 -33.15 -22.85
N GLY A 119 -21.43 -33.05 -22.54
CA GLY A 119 -22.01 -33.68 -21.36
C GLY A 119 -21.68 -35.16 -21.32
N LYS A 120 -21.00 -35.63 -20.26
CA LYS A 120 -21.16 -37.02 -19.85
C LYS A 120 -22.63 -37.16 -19.49
N GLN A 121 -23.40 -37.75 -20.39
CA GLN A 121 -24.76 -38.19 -20.15
C GLN A 121 -24.78 -38.98 -18.84
N GLU A 122 -25.60 -38.52 -17.92
CA GLU A 122 -26.02 -39.24 -16.74
C GLU A 122 -26.64 -40.57 -17.18
N GLN A 123 -25.94 -41.67 -16.92
CA GLN A 123 -26.57 -42.95 -16.66
C GLN A 123 -26.38 -43.26 -15.18
N ASN A 124 -27.25 -42.69 -14.35
CA ASN A 124 -27.88 -43.46 -13.29
C ASN A 124 -29.11 -42.70 -12.79
N GLY A 125 -30.28 -43.29 -13.04
CA GLY A 125 -31.55 -42.79 -12.56
C GLY A 125 -31.67 -42.94 -11.05
N HIS A 126 -32.30 -41.93 -10.45
CA HIS A 126 -33.25 -41.97 -9.33
C HIS A 126 -33.15 -40.63 -8.61
N ASP A 127 -34.10 -39.73 -8.86
CA ASP A 127 -34.95 -39.16 -7.80
C ASP A 127 -35.95 -38.17 -8.42
N ARG A 128 -37.14 -38.67 -8.79
CA ARG A 128 -38.29 -37.84 -9.16
C ARG A 128 -39.11 -37.58 -7.91
N GLN A 129 -38.63 -36.74 -7.00
CA GLN A 129 -39.47 -36.19 -5.94
C GLN A 129 -38.92 -34.87 -5.38
N ARG A 130 -38.97 -33.80 -6.18
CA ARG A 130 -38.76 -32.44 -5.66
C ARG A 130 -39.60 -31.38 -6.39
N GLY A 131 -40.84 -31.72 -6.70
CA GLY A 131 -41.90 -30.72 -6.82
C GLY A 131 -42.35 -30.30 -5.42
N ASP A 132 -42.82 -29.06 -5.26
CA ASP A 132 -43.54 -28.55 -4.08
C ASP A 132 -42.74 -27.93 -2.92
N ARG A 133 -41.71 -27.13 -3.22
CA ARG A 133 -41.23 -26.12 -2.25
C ARG A 133 -40.73 -24.83 -2.90
N ALA A 134 -41.43 -24.36 -3.93
CA ALA A 134 -41.07 -23.16 -4.69
C ALA A 134 -42.04 -21.97 -4.53
N GLU A 135 -43.07 -22.08 -3.69
CA GLU A 135 -43.89 -20.93 -3.29
C GLU A 135 -43.69 -20.66 -1.80
N GLN A 136 -43.63 -19.38 -1.41
CA GLN A 136 -43.30 -18.84 -0.08
C GLN A 136 -41.81 -18.61 0.24
N ARG A 137 -41.03 -17.98 -0.64
CA ARG A 137 -39.84 -17.18 -0.24
C ARG A 137 -39.63 -15.96 -1.13
N HIS A 138 -40.69 -15.20 -1.35
CA HIS A 138 -40.60 -13.81 -1.81
C HIS A 138 -41.41 -13.00 -0.81
N ASP A 139 -40.72 -12.49 0.21
CA ASP A 139 -40.96 -11.17 0.80
C ASP A 139 -39.93 -10.98 1.91
N GLN A 140 -39.32 -9.79 1.92
CA GLN A 140 -38.19 -9.35 2.77
C GLN A 140 -36.79 -9.72 2.26
N ARG A 141 -36.37 -9.05 1.21
CA ARG A 141 -34.95 -8.86 0.91
C ARG A 141 -34.65 -7.42 0.52
N ASP A 142 -35.04 -6.48 1.39
CA ASP A 142 -34.56 -5.10 1.37
C ASP A 142 -34.01 -4.73 2.75
N ALA A 143 -32.71 -4.97 2.92
CA ALA A 143 -31.90 -4.32 3.94
C ALA A 143 -30.58 -3.90 3.28
N PRO A 144 -30.09 -2.66 3.52
CA PRO A 144 -28.91 -2.14 2.85
C PRO A 144 -27.66 -2.94 3.25
N ARG A 145 -26.95 -3.48 2.24
CA ARG A 145 -25.65 -4.11 2.45
C ARG A 145 -24.63 -3.04 2.83
N ASN A 146 -24.22 -3.05 4.09
CA ASN A 146 -23.07 -2.31 4.56
C ASN A 146 -21.80 -2.92 3.94
N VAL A 147 -21.10 -2.15 3.13
CA VAL A 147 -19.85 -2.55 2.45
C VAL A 147 -18.69 -2.36 3.43
N HIS A 148 -18.41 -3.37 4.24
CA HIS A 148 -17.14 -3.47 4.96
C HIS A 148 -16.82 -4.93 5.32
N GLN A 149 -15.82 -5.49 4.62
CA GLN A 149 -14.68 -6.29 5.12
C GLN A 149 -14.24 -7.33 4.10
N GLU A 150 -13.01 -7.12 3.63
CA GLU A 150 -12.18 -8.11 2.96
C GLU A 150 -11.63 -9.08 4.01
N THR A 151 -12.08 -10.33 3.99
CA THR A 151 -11.30 -11.47 4.50
C THR A 151 -11.61 -12.69 3.65
N GLY A 152 -10.80 -12.91 2.62
CA GLY A 152 -10.89 -14.11 1.79
C GLY A 152 -10.21 -15.29 2.48
N THR A 153 -10.98 -16.08 3.23
CA THR A 153 -10.61 -17.45 3.63
C THR A 153 -10.96 -18.41 2.50
N GLY A 154 -9.96 -18.74 1.67
CA GLY A 154 -10.05 -19.80 0.68
C GLY A 154 -9.56 -21.11 1.28
N ILE A 155 -10.48 -21.96 1.75
CA ILE A 155 -10.22 -23.36 2.05
C ILE A 155 -10.28 -24.11 0.71
N GLY A 156 -9.15 -24.65 0.26
CA GLY A 156 -9.05 -25.55 -0.89
C GLY A 156 -8.34 -26.82 -0.48
N GLN A 157 -9.09 -27.93 -0.43
CA GLN A 157 -8.56 -29.28 -0.31
C GLN A 157 -7.96 -29.73 -1.66
N GLY A 158 -6.82 -30.41 -1.64
CA GLY A 158 -6.22 -31.05 -2.79
C GLY A 158 -5.19 -32.08 -2.35
N THR A 159 -5.48 -33.34 -2.66
CA THR A 159 -4.81 -34.59 -2.29
C THR A 159 -3.49 -34.86 -3.05
N GLU A 160 -2.53 -35.40 -2.32
CA GLU A 160 -1.38 -36.27 -2.66
C GLU A 160 -1.67 -37.38 -3.71
N ILE A 161 -0.78 -38.00 -4.53
CA ILE A 161 0.67 -38.03 -4.86
C ILE A 161 0.78 -38.61 -6.30
N GLU A 162 1.79 -38.25 -7.11
CA GLU A 162 2.78 -39.18 -7.71
C GLU A 162 3.69 -38.55 -8.78
N GLU A 163 4.90 -39.11 -8.77
CA GLU A 163 6.21 -38.66 -9.22
C GLU A 163 6.50 -39.08 -10.67
N ARG A 164 7.07 -38.17 -11.49
CA ARG A 164 8.03 -38.57 -12.54
C ARG A 164 8.88 -37.39 -13.05
N ALA A 165 10.17 -37.43 -12.76
CA ALA A 165 11.25 -36.73 -13.46
C ALA A 165 11.67 -37.52 -14.74
N PRO A 166 12.61 -37.08 -15.62
CA PRO A 166 13.56 -35.96 -15.45
C PRO A 166 13.88 -35.10 -16.71
N ALA A 167 14.52 -33.94 -16.50
CA ALA A 167 15.81 -33.52 -17.09
C ALA A 167 15.99 -31.98 -17.04
N GLY A 168 17.05 -31.49 -16.36
CA GLY A 168 17.52 -30.10 -16.47
C GLY A 168 18.26 -29.57 -15.24
N CYS A 169 19.59 -29.46 -15.34
CA CYS A 169 20.55 -29.11 -14.29
C CYS A 169 20.48 -27.65 -13.79
N SER A 170 20.82 -27.45 -12.50
CA SER A 170 21.45 -26.25 -11.91
C SER A 170 20.59 -25.03 -11.47
N ALA A 171 19.56 -25.24 -10.65
CA ALA A 171 18.96 -24.16 -9.82
C ALA A 171 18.35 -24.63 -8.47
N GLU A 172 18.25 -25.94 -8.22
CA GLU A 172 17.35 -26.52 -7.20
C GLU A 172 17.98 -26.75 -5.81
N GLU A 173 19.30 -26.54 -5.64
CA GLU A 173 19.97 -26.91 -4.37
C GLU A 173 19.65 -25.96 -3.21
N GLY A 174 19.42 -24.67 -3.48
CA GLY A 174 19.13 -23.66 -2.44
C GLY A 174 17.74 -23.81 -1.79
N ASP A 175 16.75 -24.25 -2.55
CA ASP A 175 15.36 -24.35 -2.07
C ASP A 175 15.17 -25.55 -1.13
N HIS A 176 15.86 -26.67 -1.39
CA HIS A 176 15.83 -27.84 -0.52
C HIS A 176 16.52 -27.59 0.82
N GLU A 177 17.62 -26.82 0.85
CA GLU A 177 18.32 -26.46 2.08
C GLU A 177 17.47 -25.49 2.93
N LEU A 178 16.91 -24.45 2.30
CA LEU A 178 15.98 -23.53 2.97
C LEU A 178 14.75 -24.22 3.52
N SER A 179 14.20 -25.21 2.79
CA SER A 179 13.07 -26.01 3.29
C SER A 179 13.46 -26.85 4.51
N ARG A 180 14.64 -27.47 4.52
CA ARG A 180 15.14 -28.22 5.69
C ARG A 180 15.34 -27.30 6.90
N LEU A 181 15.94 -26.13 6.70
CA LEU A 181 16.16 -25.14 7.75
C LEU A 181 14.83 -24.59 8.29
N ALA A 182 13.83 -24.38 7.42
CA ALA A 182 12.49 -23.95 7.81
C ALA A 182 11.77 -24.98 8.69
N SER A 183 11.85 -26.27 8.32
CA SER A 183 11.27 -27.35 9.13
C SER A 183 11.99 -27.47 10.49
N GLN A 184 13.32 -27.34 10.53
CA GLN A 184 14.09 -27.34 11.79
C GLN A 184 13.75 -26.15 12.69
N ALA A 185 13.65 -24.93 12.13
CA ALA A 185 13.27 -23.74 12.89
C ALA A 185 11.83 -23.82 13.43
N SER A 186 10.87 -24.30 12.62
CA SER A 186 9.50 -24.53 13.07
C SER A 186 9.43 -25.54 14.23
N MET A 187 10.20 -26.62 14.16
CA MET A 187 10.27 -27.60 15.25
C MET A 187 10.89 -27.01 16.52
N ALA A 188 11.94 -26.21 16.41
CA ALA A 188 12.56 -25.52 17.55
C ALA A 188 11.59 -24.53 18.22
N MET A 189 10.86 -23.74 17.42
CA MET A 189 9.85 -22.82 17.94
C MET A 189 8.67 -23.54 18.61
N ARG A 190 8.23 -24.68 18.07
CA ARG A 190 7.18 -25.50 18.71
C ARG A 190 7.63 -26.08 20.04
N ARG A 191 8.88 -26.55 20.13
CA ARG A 191 9.49 -26.98 21.40
C ARG A 191 9.60 -25.84 22.43
N ALA A 192 9.71 -24.60 21.98
CA ALA A 192 9.75 -23.40 22.81
C ALA A 192 8.35 -22.88 23.26
N GLY A 193 7.25 -23.55 22.87
CA GLY A 193 5.89 -23.23 23.30
C GLY A 193 5.00 -22.56 22.23
N LEU A 194 5.54 -22.22 21.06
CA LEU A 194 4.75 -21.66 19.96
C LEU A 194 4.18 -22.78 19.07
N MET A 195 3.06 -23.38 19.51
CA MET A 195 2.42 -24.50 18.78
C MET A 195 1.97 -24.15 17.36
N HIS A 196 1.73 -22.86 17.07
CA HIS A 196 1.30 -22.36 15.76
C HIS A 196 2.46 -22.05 14.79
N ALA A 197 3.70 -22.42 15.11
CA ALA A 197 4.82 -22.21 14.19
C ALA A 197 4.73 -23.13 12.96
N ASN A 198 4.68 -22.51 11.77
CA ASN A 198 4.53 -23.19 10.48
C ASN A 198 5.82 -23.03 9.65
N ASP A 199 6.32 -24.13 9.09
CA ASP A 199 7.50 -24.16 8.23
C ASP A 199 7.24 -23.64 6.81
N ALA A 200 5.99 -23.70 6.36
CA ALA A 200 5.56 -23.10 5.11
C ALA A 200 5.35 -21.57 5.19
N ASP A 201 5.52 -20.96 6.37
CA ASP A 201 5.29 -19.52 6.52
C ASP A 201 6.35 -18.69 5.75
N PRO A 202 5.92 -17.76 4.89
CA PRO A 202 6.83 -16.97 4.06
C PRO A 202 7.75 -16.05 4.88
N ARG A 203 7.35 -15.64 6.09
CA ARG A 203 8.17 -14.78 6.97
C ARG A 203 9.31 -15.56 7.60
N LEU A 204 9.06 -16.82 7.97
CA LEU A 204 10.09 -17.71 8.51
C LEU A 204 11.14 -18.02 7.43
N LYS A 205 10.70 -18.34 6.21
CA LYS A 205 11.59 -18.55 5.07
C LYS A 205 12.41 -17.30 4.74
N ALA A 206 11.77 -16.12 4.75
CA ALA A 206 12.46 -14.85 4.54
C ALA A 206 13.49 -14.54 5.64
N ALA A 207 13.19 -14.85 6.90
CA ALA A 207 14.13 -14.69 8.01
C ALA A 207 15.35 -15.62 7.87
N LEU A 208 15.14 -16.87 7.49
CA LEU A 208 16.22 -17.84 7.24
C LEU A 208 17.06 -17.46 6.01
N ALA A 209 16.42 -16.99 4.93
CA ALA A 209 17.11 -16.48 3.75
C ALA A 209 17.93 -15.20 4.06
N ALA A 210 17.46 -14.38 5.02
CA ALA A 210 18.24 -13.26 5.54
C ALA A 210 19.40 -13.70 6.46
N GLY A 211 19.54 -14.99 6.75
CA GLY A 211 20.61 -15.58 7.56
C GLY A 211 20.35 -15.57 9.07
N VAL A 212 19.11 -15.38 9.51
CA VAL A 212 18.74 -15.54 10.93
C VAL A 212 18.91 -17.01 11.32
N GLY A 213 19.63 -17.27 12.41
CA GLY A 213 19.91 -18.64 12.84
C GLY A 213 18.72 -19.30 13.53
N VAL A 214 18.63 -20.64 13.44
CA VAL A 214 17.71 -21.47 14.23
C VAL A 214 17.77 -21.17 15.76
N PRO A 215 18.95 -21.00 16.40
CA PRO A 215 18.98 -20.70 17.84
C PRO A 215 18.46 -19.31 18.21
N GLU A 216 18.61 -18.32 17.31
CA GLU A 216 18.09 -16.96 17.52
C GLU A 216 16.55 -16.96 17.47
N LEU A 217 15.99 -17.74 16.55
CA LEU A 217 14.57 -17.98 16.39
C LEU A 217 13.97 -18.73 17.60
N GLU A 218 14.69 -19.71 18.15
CA GLU A 218 14.28 -20.41 19.37
C GLU A 218 14.25 -19.48 20.60
N ALA A 219 15.28 -18.64 20.78
CA ALA A 219 15.31 -17.67 21.88
C ALA A 219 14.16 -16.65 21.77
N ALA A 220 13.85 -16.18 20.56
CA ALA A 220 12.70 -15.31 20.30
C ALA A 220 11.36 -16.01 20.57
N ALA A 221 11.26 -17.29 20.25
CA ALA A 221 10.06 -18.07 20.51
C ALA A 221 9.78 -18.27 22.00
N LYS A 222 10.81 -18.52 22.82
CA LYS A 222 10.68 -18.63 24.28
C LYS A 222 10.17 -17.33 24.91
N GLU A 223 10.70 -16.21 24.45
CA GLU A 223 10.27 -14.89 24.92
C GLU A 223 8.84 -14.57 24.48
N ALA A 224 8.49 -14.92 23.24
CA ALA A 224 7.13 -14.75 22.74
C ALA A 224 6.14 -15.58 23.56
N HIS A 225 6.47 -16.83 23.88
CA HIS A 225 5.64 -17.69 24.71
C HIS A 225 5.49 -17.14 26.14
N ALA A 226 6.57 -16.65 26.75
CA ALA A 226 6.52 -16.06 28.09
C ALA A 226 5.66 -14.79 28.18
N LYS A 227 5.44 -14.10 27.06
CA LYS A 227 4.66 -12.87 26.96
C LYS A 227 3.31 -13.06 26.26
N ASP A 228 2.90 -14.31 25.99
CA ASP A 228 1.70 -14.67 25.21
C ASP A 228 1.61 -13.95 23.85
N LEU A 229 2.76 -13.75 23.19
CA LEU A 229 2.88 -13.09 21.90
C LEU A 229 2.83 -14.07 20.74
N SER A 230 2.32 -13.60 19.60
CA SER A 230 2.14 -14.41 18.40
C SER A 230 3.46 -14.85 17.75
N PHE A 231 3.42 -15.94 16.98
CA PHE A 231 4.52 -16.41 16.13
C PHE A 231 5.10 -15.32 15.22
N ALA A 232 4.25 -14.43 14.69
CA ALA A 232 4.70 -13.32 13.86
C ALA A 232 5.61 -12.35 14.61
N TRP A 233 5.34 -12.13 15.91
CA TRP A 233 6.20 -11.30 16.75
C TRP A 233 7.55 -11.95 16.99
N ALA A 234 7.60 -13.27 17.23
CA ALA A 234 8.85 -14.00 17.43
C ALA A 234 9.79 -13.90 16.22
N VAL A 235 9.26 -14.08 15.01
CA VAL A 235 10.04 -13.94 13.76
C VAL A 235 10.52 -12.49 13.57
N ALA A 236 9.65 -11.51 13.81
CA ALA A 236 10.02 -10.10 13.70
C ALA A 236 11.08 -9.66 14.73
N ALA A 237 10.98 -10.18 15.96
CA ALA A 237 11.93 -9.90 17.04
C ALA A 237 13.32 -10.52 16.77
N ALA A 238 13.38 -11.69 16.14
CA ALA A 238 14.64 -12.31 15.72
C ALA A 238 15.32 -11.49 14.61
N VAL A 239 14.54 -11.06 13.60
CA VAL A 239 15.05 -10.19 12.52
C VAL A 239 15.49 -8.82 13.04
N GLY A 240 14.72 -8.23 13.95
CA GLY A 240 15.03 -6.93 14.57
C GLY A 240 16.35 -6.95 15.35
N ARG A 241 16.57 -7.99 16.18
CA ARG A 241 17.82 -8.12 16.96
C ARG A 241 19.07 -8.22 16.11
N ARG A 242 18.99 -8.85 14.93
CA ARG A 242 20.12 -8.90 13.99
C ARG A 242 20.38 -7.55 13.31
N ARG A 243 19.32 -6.78 13.07
CA ARG A 243 19.43 -5.41 12.57
C ARG A 243 20.06 -4.48 13.61
N ASP A 244 19.72 -4.66 14.88
CA ASP A 244 20.26 -3.87 16.00
C ASP A 244 21.68 -4.29 16.41
N ALA A 245 22.08 -5.53 16.11
CA ALA A 245 23.44 -6.06 16.33
C ALA A 245 24.44 -5.73 15.20
N GLY A 246 23.98 -5.16 14.07
CA GLY A 246 24.86 -4.50 13.10
C GLY A 246 25.55 -3.29 13.77
N PRO A 247 26.74 -2.85 13.30
CA PRO A 247 27.49 -1.80 13.99
C PRO A 247 26.60 -0.59 14.23
N ALA A 248 26.29 -0.35 15.50
CA ALA A 248 25.40 0.71 15.95
C ALA A 248 26.01 2.05 15.52
N ALA A 249 25.54 2.59 14.40
CA ALA A 249 25.83 3.97 14.03
C ALA A 249 25.19 4.86 15.09
N PRO A 250 25.96 5.68 15.82
CA PRO A 250 25.42 6.48 16.90
C PRO A 250 24.38 7.45 16.34
N ILE A 251 23.17 7.35 16.90
CA ILE A 251 22.09 8.30 16.66
C ILE A 251 22.60 9.65 17.19
N ARG A 252 22.87 10.60 16.30
CA ARG A 252 23.20 11.97 16.71
C ARG A 252 22.01 12.53 17.50
N GLY A 253 22.18 12.64 18.81
CA GLY A 253 21.31 13.43 19.67
C GLY A 253 21.30 14.86 19.16
N VAL A 254 20.12 15.36 18.81
CA VAL A 254 19.92 16.79 18.56
C VAL A 254 19.65 17.41 19.92
N ASP A 255 20.72 17.83 20.58
CA ASP A 255 20.62 18.70 21.75
C ASP A 255 20.12 20.06 21.27
N TYR A 256 18.81 20.29 21.43
CA TYR A 256 18.28 21.65 21.45
C TYR A 256 18.81 22.27 22.72
N HIS A 257 19.81 23.16 22.64
CA HIS A 257 20.05 24.35 23.48
C HIS A 257 21.49 24.85 23.20
N GLY A 258 21.61 26.01 22.53
CA GLY A 258 22.89 26.75 22.47
C GLY A 258 23.26 27.26 21.07
N ARG A 259 23.26 28.58 20.90
CA ARG A 259 23.67 29.29 19.68
C ARG A 259 25.12 28.97 19.30
N VAL A 260 25.39 28.57 18.06
CA VAL A 260 26.70 28.81 17.41
C VAL A 260 26.57 28.82 15.87
N GLY A 261 26.99 29.93 15.25
CA GLY A 261 27.66 30.04 13.94
C GLY A 261 26.93 29.60 12.64
N LEU A 262 26.32 30.57 11.94
CA LEU A 262 25.78 30.47 10.58
C LEU A 262 26.86 30.74 9.50
N ALA A 263 27.95 29.97 9.40
CA ALA A 263 28.97 30.28 8.37
C ALA A 263 29.66 29.13 7.62
N ASP A 264 29.75 27.89 8.14
CA ASP A 264 30.78 26.98 7.58
C ASP A 264 30.30 25.64 6.99
N LYS A 265 29.08 25.54 6.43
CA LYS A 265 28.61 24.27 5.82
C LYS A 265 27.84 24.34 4.50
N PHE A 266 28.21 25.26 3.60
CA PHE A 266 27.80 25.15 2.19
C PHE A 266 28.89 25.69 1.25
N PRO A 267 29.70 24.85 0.58
CA PRO A 267 30.40 25.28 -0.62
C PRO A 267 29.39 25.39 -1.77
N SER A 268 29.13 26.64 -2.16
CA SER A 268 28.68 27.15 -3.46
C SER A 268 28.14 26.12 -4.48
N VAL A 269 26.81 26.03 -4.58
CA VAL A 269 26.11 25.62 -5.81
C VAL A 269 25.03 26.65 -6.12
N LEU A 270 25.43 27.92 -6.14
CA LEU A 270 24.66 29.08 -6.61
C LEU A 270 25.56 29.92 -7.53
N ALA A 271 26.07 29.31 -8.59
CA ALA A 271 26.83 30.00 -9.62
C ALA A 271 26.54 29.46 -11.04
N GLU A 272 25.35 28.92 -11.29
CA GLU A 272 25.02 28.38 -12.62
C GLU A 272 23.57 28.64 -13.08
N PHE A 273 22.89 29.62 -12.49
CA PHE A 273 21.55 30.05 -12.93
C PHE A 273 21.41 31.57 -13.08
N ASP A 274 22.51 32.29 -13.35
CA ASP A 274 22.50 33.76 -13.52
C ASP A 274 22.93 34.20 -14.94
N ASN A 275 22.59 33.42 -15.97
CA ASN A 275 22.83 33.80 -17.38
C ASN A 275 21.71 33.32 -18.31
N ARG A 276 20.48 33.77 -18.07
CA ARG A 276 19.47 33.88 -19.13
C ARG A 276 18.95 35.31 -19.16
N GLU A 277 19.26 35.99 -20.25
CA GLU A 277 18.84 37.36 -20.52
C GLU A 277 17.32 37.55 -20.40
N PRO A 278 16.86 38.75 -20.00
CA PRO A 278 15.45 39.05 -19.84
C PRO A 278 14.72 39.08 -21.18
N ILE A 279 13.61 38.34 -21.29
CA ILE A 279 12.68 38.45 -22.41
C ILE A 279 11.95 39.78 -22.28
N ASP A 280 12.18 40.67 -23.25
CA ASP A 280 11.57 41.99 -23.39
C ASP A 280 10.04 41.91 -23.46
N ALA A 281 9.38 42.59 -22.52
CA ALA A 281 7.93 42.68 -22.36
C ALA A 281 7.35 43.89 -23.12
N THR A 282 7.71 44.07 -24.39
CA THR A 282 7.24 45.20 -25.20
C THR A 282 6.87 44.79 -26.63
N ALA A 283 5.93 43.87 -26.79
CA ALA A 283 5.12 43.76 -28.01
C ALA A 283 3.89 42.89 -27.73
N ILE A 284 2.72 43.52 -27.66
CA ILE A 284 1.42 43.11 -28.24
C ILE A 284 0.40 44.09 -27.66
N VAL A 285 0.25 45.18 -28.40
CA VAL A 285 -0.80 46.18 -28.26
C VAL A 285 -1.54 46.16 -29.60
N ILE A 286 -2.86 45.93 -29.51
CA ILE A 286 -3.93 46.39 -30.41
C ILE A 286 -4.30 45.56 -31.68
N SER A 287 -5.59 45.20 -31.69
CA SER A 287 -6.56 45.02 -32.79
C SER A 287 -6.24 44.12 -33.99
N SER A 288 -6.98 43.02 -34.16
CA SER A 288 -8.31 42.92 -34.80
C SER A 288 -8.77 41.47 -34.82
#